data_AF-A0A925M0H5-F1
#
_entry.id   AF-A0A925M0H5-F1
#
_cell.length_a   1.000
_cell.length_b   1.000
_cell.length_c   1.000
_cell.angle_alpha   90.00
_cell.angle_beta   90.00
_cell.angle_gamma   90.00
#
_symmetry.space_group_name_H-M   'P 1'
#
loop_
_entity.id
_entity.type
_entity.pdbx_description
1 polymer ?
#
loop_
_entity_poly.entity_id
_entity_poly.type
_entity_poly.pdbx_seq_one_letter_code
_entity_poly.pdbx_strand_id
1 'polypeptide(L)'
;MQSIKLLLGLGLLAIALYTGFAGIPLWIIPLVGVLFTAAYIQGKWSLWGDLFQRRDRTFYQSLLITYAIQVVVVALFYLIGSGIARLVGR
;
A
#
# COMPACT_ATOMS: atom_id res chain seq x y z
N MET A 1 -15.12 14.80 1.01
CA MET A 1 -13.66 14.48 0.99
C MET A 1 -13.29 13.14 1.65
N GLN A 2 -14.01 12.66 2.69
CA GLN A 2 -13.73 11.34 3.29
C GLN A 2 -14.02 10.15 2.34
N SER A 3 -15.08 10.21 1.54
CA SER A 3 -15.47 9.12 0.64
C SER A 3 -14.44 8.81 -0.44
N ILE A 4 -13.75 9.82 -0.97
CA ILE A 4 -12.71 9.66 -1.99
C ILE A 4 -11.48 8.95 -1.41
N LYS A 5 -11.06 9.33 -0.20
CA LYS A 5 -9.94 8.68 0.50
C LYS A 5 -10.26 7.21 0.81
N LEU A 6 -11.51 6.93 1.17
CA LEU A 6 -11.99 5.59 1.47
C LEU A 6 -12.06 4.72 0.19
N LEU A 7 -12.56 5.27 -0.91
CA LEU A 7 -12.57 4.60 -2.21
C LEU A 7 -11.15 4.32 -2.74
N LEU A 8 -10.20 5.25 -2.54
CA LEU A 8 -8.79 5.04 -2.86
C LEU A 8 -8.19 3.87 -2.07
N GLY A 9 -8.43 3.85 -0.75
CA GLY A 9 -7.97 2.76 0.11
C GLY A 9 -8.57 1.41 -0.29
N LEU A 10 -9.89 1.35 -0.50
CA LEU A 10 -10.58 0.13 -0.94
C LEU A 10 -10.14 -0.33 -2.34
N GLY A 11 -9.95 0.61 -3.28
CA GLY A 11 -9.49 0.30 -4.62
C GLY A 11 -8.08 -0.28 -4.63
N LEU A 12 -7.17 0.31 -3.85
CA LEU A 12 -5.82 -0.21 -3.69
C LEU A 12 -5.80 -1.60 -3.02
N LEU A 13 -6.67 -1.86 -2.05
CA LEU A 13 -6.86 -3.18 -1.45
C LEU A 13 -7.35 -4.21 -2.47
N ALA A 14 -8.36 -3.85 -3.27
CA ALA A 14 -8.86 -4.71 -4.33
C ALA A 14 -7.77 -5.03 -5.37
N ILE A 15 -6.92 -4.05 -5.72
CA ILE A 15 -5.77 -4.26 -6.60
C ILE A 15 -4.78 -5.25 -5.98
N ALA A 16 -4.41 -5.09 -4.70
CA ALA A 16 -3.46 -6.00 -4.05
C ALA A 16 -3.99 -7.45 -3.95
N LEU A 17 -5.29 -7.62 -3.70
CA LEU A 17 -5.95 -8.93 -3.73
C LEU A 17 -5.97 -9.51 -5.14
N TYR A 18 -6.33 -8.70 -6.14
CA TYR A 18 -6.43 -9.14 -7.51
C TYR A 18 -5.07 -9.53 -8.10
N THR A 19 -4.00 -8.79 -7.81
CA THR A 19 -2.65 -9.14 -8.28
C THR A 19 -2.18 -10.48 -7.72
N GLY A 20 -2.50 -10.77 -6.46
CA GLY A 20 -2.29 -12.08 -5.83
C GLY A 20 -3.11 -13.20 -6.47
N PHE A 21 -4.39 -12.93 -6.70
CA PHE A 21 -5.31 -13.89 -7.32
C PHE A 21 -4.95 -14.20 -8.78
N ALA A 22 -4.48 -13.20 -9.53
CA ALA A 22 -4.06 -13.34 -10.93
C ALA A 22 -2.65 -13.93 -11.10
N GLY A 23 -1.95 -14.22 -10.00
CA GLY A 23 -0.59 -14.81 -10.04
C GLY A 23 0.46 -13.86 -10.62
N ILE A 24 0.28 -12.54 -10.48
CA ILE A 24 1.24 -11.55 -10.99
C ILE A 24 2.56 -11.66 -10.23
N PRO A 25 3.73 -11.53 -10.87
CA PRO A 25 5.02 -11.68 -10.20
C PRO A 25 5.17 -10.85 -8.92
N LEU A 26 5.82 -11.42 -7.90
CA LEU A 26 6.02 -10.81 -6.57
C LEU A 26 6.67 -9.42 -6.61
N TRP A 27 7.41 -9.10 -7.67
CA TRP A 27 7.98 -7.76 -7.90
C TRP A 27 6.93 -6.65 -8.00
N ILE A 28 5.64 -6.97 -8.18
CA ILE A 28 4.55 -5.99 -8.14
C ILE A 28 4.26 -5.48 -6.73
N ILE A 29 4.57 -6.27 -5.69
CA ILE A 29 4.33 -5.92 -4.28
C ILE A 29 5.02 -4.61 -3.89
N PRO A 30 6.34 -4.40 -4.12
CA PRO A 30 6.99 -3.14 -3.79
C PRO A 30 6.41 -1.96 -4.57
N LEU A 31 5.99 -2.15 -5.83
CA LEU A 31 5.38 -1.10 -6.65
C LEU A 31 4.01 -0.68 -6.09
N VAL A 32 3.15 -1.65 -5.79
CA VAL A 32 1.84 -1.39 -5.18
C VAL A 32 2.01 -0.80 -3.76
N GLY A 33 3.05 -1.20 -3.03
CA GLY A 33 3.44 -0.59 -1.76
C GLY A 33 3.75 0.90 -1.88
N VAL A 34 4.39 1.35 -2.97
CA VAL A 34 4.60 2.79 -3.23
C VAL A 34 3.27 3.51 -3.41
N LEU A 35 2.33 2.93 -4.16
CA LEU A 35 1.01 3.52 -4.37
C LEU A 35 0.21 3.64 -3.05
N PHE A 36 0.24 2.59 -2.22
CA PHE A 36 -0.32 2.62 -0.87
C PHE A 36 0.32 3.70 0.01
N THR A 37 1.64 3.84 -0.07
CA THR A 37 2.39 4.84 0.70
C THR A 37 2.02 6.26 0.26
N ALA A 38 1.93 6.50 -1.04
CA ALA A 38 1.49 7.79 -1.58
C ALA A 38 0.05 8.12 -1.16
N ALA A 39 -0.88 7.16 -1.26
CA ALA A 39 -2.26 7.33 -0.83
C ALA A 39 -2.37 7.59 0.69
N TYR A 40 -1.55 6.92 1.49
CA TYR A 40 -1.48 7.14 2.94
C TYR A 40 -0.97 8.54 3.29
N ILE A 41 0.13 8.97 2.64
CA ILE A 41 0.71 10.30 2.82
C ILE A 41 -0.29 11.38 2.41
N GLN A 42 -0.94 11.23 1.25
CA GLN A 42 -1.98 12.14 0.78
C GLN A 42 -3.18 12.17 1.76
N GLY A 43 -3.57 11.00 2.29
CA GLY A 43 -4.62 10.87 3.29
C GLY A 43 -4.32 11.64 4.57
N LYS A 44 -3.06 11.66 4.99
CA LYS A 44 -2.55 12.29 6.22
C LYS A 44 -1.61 13.48 5.95
N TRP A 45 -1.87 14.23 4.89
CA TRP A 45 -0.96 15.30 4.46
C TRP A 45 -0.73 16.38 5.52
N SER A 46 -1.69 16.64 6.41
CA SER A 46 -1.49 17.57 7.53
C SER A 46 -0.35 17.17 8.47
N LEU A 47 -0.12 15.87 8.67
CA LEU A 47 0.99 15.37 9.50
C LEU A 47 2.30 15.29 8.71
N TRP A 48 2.20 14.91 7.44
CA TRP A 48 3.35 14.75 6.57
C TRP A 48 3.91 16.05 6.04
N GLY A 49 3.09 17.10 5.90
CA GLY A 49 3.50 18.42 5.44
C GLY A 49 4.55 19.03 6.36
N ASP A 50 4.33 18.96 7.68
CA ASP A 50 5.25 19.48 8.68
C ASP A 50 6.59 18.72 8.67
N LEU A 51 6.55 17.40 8.54
CA LEU A 51 7.74 16.56 8.42
C LEU A 51 8.50 16.82 7.10
N PHE A 52 7.77 17.02 6.00
CA PHE A 52 8.34 17.31 4.69
C PHE A 52 9.03 18.66 4.65
N GLN A 53 8.50 19.66 5.35
CA GLN A 53 9.14 20.98 5.49
C GLN A 53 10.45 20.90 6.26
N ARG A 54 10.53 20.08 7.32
CA ARG A 54 11.74 19.89 8.11
C ARG A 54 12.82 19.10 7.37
N ARG A 55 12.42 18.16 6.50
CA ARG A 55 13.29 17.37 5.61
C ARG A 55 14.50 16.76 6.32
N ASP A 56 14.32 16.41 7.59
CA ASP A 56 15.36 15.93 8.48
C ASP A 56 15.50 14.40 8.40
N ARG A 57 16.44 13.84 9.17
CA ARG A 57 16.64 12.39 9.23
C ARG A 57 15.37 11.65 9.68
N THR A 58 14.59 12.27 10.55
CA THR A 58 13.30 11.75 11.04
C THR A 58 12.31 11.57 9.90
N PHE A 59 12.18 12.55 9.00
CA PHE A 59 11.31 12.44 7.81
C PHE A 59 11.64 11.19 6.97
N TYR A 60 12.91 10.98 6.63
CA TYR A 60 13.33 9.83 5.83
C TYR A 60 13.11 8.51 6.57
N GLN A 61 13.39 8.45 7.88
CA GLN A 61 13.12 7.26 8.70
C GLN A 61 11.62 6.94 8.75
N SER A 62 10.78 7.94 9.03
CA SER A 62 9.33 7.77 9.05
C SER A 62 8.79 7.34 7.68
N LEU A 63 9.32 7.90 6.59
CA LEU A 63 8.95 7.53 5.22
C LEU A 63 9.29 6.06 4.93
N LEU A 64 10.49 5.63 5.28
CA LEU A 64 10.97 4.28 5.05
C LEU A 64 10.20 3.25 5.89
N ILE A 65 9.93 3.56 7.16
CA ILE A 65 9.10 2.73 8.04
C ILE A 65 7.67 2.63 7.48
N THR A 66 7.10 3.76 7.07
CA THR A 66 5.75 3.78 6.49
C THR A 66 5.69 2.93 5.22
N TYR A 67 6.66 3.09 4.33
CA TYR A 67 6.78 2.27 3.12
C TYR A 67 6.88 0.78 3.45
N ALA A 68 7.75 0.39 4.39
CA ALA A 68 7.90 -0.99 4.81
C ALA A 68 6.57 -1.58 5.34
N ILE A 69 5.84 -0.83 6.16
CA ILE A 69 4.51 -1.23 6.65
C ILE A 69 3.54 -1.42 5.48
N GLN A 70 3.50 -0.49 4.52
CA GLN A 70 2.61 -0.61 3.36
C GLN A 70 2.96 -1.81 2.48
N VAL A 71 4.25 -2.09 2.27
CA VAL A 71 4.71 -3.28 1.53
C VAL A 71 4.26 -4.56 2.23
N VAL A 72 4.38 -4.64 3.56
CA VAL A 72 3.89 -5.78 4.34
C VAL A 72 2.37 -5.95 4.19
N VAL A 73 1.61 -4.86 4.27
CA VAL A 73 0.15 -4.89 4.07
C VAL A 73 -0.19 -5.43 2.67
N VAL A 74 0.46 -4.91 1.63
CA VAL A 74 0.26 -5.38 0.25
C VAL A 74 0.63 -6.85 0.11
N ALA A 75 1.74 -7.29 0.71
CA ALA A 75 2.16 -8.69 0.69
C ALA A 75 1.12 -9.61 1.34
N LEU A 76 0.52 -9.21 2.47
CA LEU A 76 -0.56 -9.96 3.12
C LEU A 76 -1.78 -10.09 2.20
N PHE A 77 -2.23 -8.99 1.58
CA PHE A 77 -3.36 -9.02 0.65
C PHE A 77 -3.06 -9.84 -0.61
N TYR A 78 -1.84 -9.73 -1.13
CA TYR A 78 -1.38 -10.56 -2.25
C TYR A 78 -1.43 -12.06 -1.88
N LEU A 79 -0.93 -12.43 -0.70
CA LEU A 79 -0.96 -13.82 -0.23
C LEU A 79 -2.39 -14.33 -0.02
N ILE A 80 -3.29 -13.49 0.50
CA ILE A 80 -4.72 -13.82 0.61
C ILE A 80 -5.31 -14.06 -0.78
N GLY A 81 -5.06 -13.17 -1.75
CA GLY A 81 -5.52 -13.32 -3.12
C GLY A 81 -5.02 -14.60 -3.78
N SER A 82 -3.72 -14.90 -3.62
CA SER A 82 -3.11 -16.14 -4.12
C SER A 82 -3.66 -17.38 -3.42
N GLY A 83 -3.90 -17.32 -2.11
CA GLY A 83 -4.55 -18.39 -1.36
C GLY A 83 -5.97 -18.68 -1.87
N ILE A 84 -6.75 -17.64 -2.13
CA ILE A 84 -8.09 -17.77 -2.73
C ILE A 84 -8.02 -18.39 -4.13
N ALA A 85 -7.08 -17.98 -4.98
CA ALA A 85 -6.92 -18.57 -6.31
C ALA A 85 -6.73 -20.09 -6.24
N ARG A 86 -5.84 -20.54 -5.35
CA ARG A 86 -5.58 -21.97 -5.11
C ARG A 86 -6.82 -22.71 -4.60
N LEU A 87 -7.61 -22.09 -3.73
CA LEU A 87 -8.86 -22.68 -3.23
C LEU A 87 -9.93 -22.82 -4.32
N VAL A 88 -9.94 -21.91 -5.29
CA VAL A 88 -10.88 -21.90 -6.43
C VAL A 88 -10.37 -22.76 -7.59
N GLY A 89 -9.22 -23.43 -7.44
CA GLY A 89 -8.65 -24.31 -8.46
C GLY A 89 -8.01 -23.57 -9.64
N ARG A 90 -7.58 -22.32 -9.42
CA ARG A 90 -6.71 -21.56 -10.34
C ARG A 90 -5.25 -21.62 -9.89
#